data_AF-A0A7J7YE16-F1
#
_entry.id   AF-A0A7J7YE16-F1
#
_cell.length_a   1.000
_cell.length_b   1.000
_cell.length_c   1.000
_cell.angle_alpha   90.00
_cell.angle_beta   90.00
_cell.angle_gamma   90.00
#
_symmetry.space_group_name_H-M   'P 1'
#
loop_
_entity.id
_entity.type
_entity.pdbx_description
1 polymer ?
#
loop_
_entity_poly.entity_id
_entity_poly.type
_entity_poly.pdbx_seq_one_letter_code
_entity_poly.pdbx_strand_id
1 'polypeptide(L)'
;MNNRGAKQQKEEQRLVNLLEEIISENFLEVGKKKITQAQRVPNKVNPKKPTPRHIIITMANVQDKERILKAARERWKVTFKGSPIRLSNDFSTETHQARKEWTEIYKVMQSKGLNPRILYPARLSFKLEGEIRSFTDKKKAKGVYHHQASNARNAKGTGVKRRIKSPERKQPHKKRNGYKHVPFNNNLKRKRTKCSNQKTLSG
;
A
#
# COMPACT_ATOMS: atom_id res chain seq x y z
N MET A 1 36.33 18.84 13.95
CA MET A 1 35.91 19.03 12.54
C MET A 1 34.78 18.07 12.18
N ASN A 2 33.69 18.58 11.59
CA ASN A 2 32.37 17.95 11.57
C ASN A 2 32.20 16.85 10.51
N ASN A 3 32.74 15.66 10.76
CA ASN A 3 32.56 14.46 9.90
C ASN A 3 31.11 13.94 9.81
N ARG A 4 30.17 14.48 10.58
CA ARG A 4 28.75 14.09 10.56
C ARG A 4 27.97 14.68 9.38
N GLY A 5 28.25 15.93 9.01
CA GLY A 5 27.55 16.61 7.90
C GLY A 5 27.88 16.01 6.53
N ALA A 6 29.17 15.75 6.26
CA ALA A 6 29.61 15.15 5.00
C ALA A 6 29.07 13.73 4.78
N LYS A 7 28.93 12.93 5.84
CA LYS A 7 28.34 11.58 5.77
C LYS A 7 26.86 11.62 5.41
N GLN A 8 26.12 12.59 5.95
CA GLN A 8 24.69 12.77 5.67
C GLN A 8 24.45 13.20 4.23
N GLN A 9 25.19 14.21 3.74
CA GLN A 9 25.09 14.67 2.35
C GLN A 9 25.38 13.55 1.34
N LYS A 10 26.37 12.70 1.61
CA LYS A 10 26.69 11.54 0.76
C LYS A 10 25.58 10.49 0.76
N GLU A 11 24.88 10.30 1.88
CA GLU A 11 23.73 9.39 1.97
C GLU A 11 22.51 9.98 1.24
N GLU A 12 22.22 11.27 1.41
CA GLU A 12 21.14 11.97 0.70
C GLU A 12 21.31 11.86 -0.81
N GLN A 13 22.51 12.16 -1.34
CA GLN A 13 22.78 12.02 -2.76
C GLN A 13 22.60 10.58 -3.26
N ARG A 14 23.01 9.59 -2.48
CA ARG A 14 22.76 8.17 -2.80
C ARG A 14 21.27 7.85 -2.90
N LEU A 15 20.45 8.41 -2.01
CA LEU A 15 19.00 8.19 -2.01
C LEU A 15 18.30 8.91 -3.17
N VAL A 16 18.79 10.08 -3.57
CA VAL A 16 18.31 10.78 -4.77
C VAL A 16 18.58 9.94 -6.01
N ASN A 17 19.82 9.50 -6.20
CA ASN A 17 20.20 8.66 -7.34
C ASN A 17 19.42 7.33 -7.37
N LEU A 18 19.16 6.74 -6.20
CA LEU A 18 18.35 5.53 -6.06
C LEU A 18 16.93 5.73 -6.62
N LEU A 19 16.29 6.87 -6.34
CA LEU A 19 14.95 7.13 -6.86
C LEU A 19 14.97 7.35 -8.37
N GLU A 20 16.00 8.03 -8.89
CA GLU A 20 16.17 8.20 -10.33
C GLU A 20 16.30 6.85 -11.04
N GLU A 21 17.05 5.90 -10.46
CA GLU A 21 17.18 4.52 -10.95
C GLU A 21 15.83 3.77 -10.91
N ILE A 22 15.05 3.94 -9.83
CA ILE A 22 13.70 3.35 -9.75
C ILE A 22 12.76 3.94 -10.83
N ILE A 23 12.84 5.25 -11.06
CA ILE A 23 12.00 5.92 -12.06
C ILE A 23 12.38 5.49 -13.47
N SER A 24 13.67 5.35 -13.79
CA SER A 24 14.10 4.89 -15.10
C SER A 24 13.77 3.41 -15.33
N GLU A 25 13.86 2.56 -14.31
CA GLU A 25 13.51 1.13 -14.39
C GLU A 25 11.99 0.93 -14.59
N ASN A 26 11.15 1.73 -13.94
CA ASN A 26 9.71 1.47 -13.86
C ASN A 26 8.82 2.47 -14.61
N PHE A 27 9.26 3.69 -14.89
CA PHE A 27 8.38 4.80 -15.30
C PHE A 27 8.99 5.63 -16.44
N LEU A 28 9.26 5.00 -17.58
CA LEU A 28 9.81 5.68 -18.77
C LEU A 28 8.98 6.90 -19.20
N GLU A 29 7.65 6.82 -19.08
CA GLU A 29 6.70 7.89 -19.43
C GLU A 29 6.82 9.15 -18.56
N VAL A 30 7.31 9.01 -17.33
CA VAL A 30 7.37 10.13 -16.39
C VAL A 30 8.60 11.00 -16.67
N GLY A 31 9.68 10.41 -17.19
CA GLY A 31 10.94 11.09 -17.44
C GLY A 31 11.68 11.50 -16.17
N LYS A 32 12.79 12.24 -16.34
CA LYS A 32 13.60 12.73 -15.22
C LYS A 32 12.86 13.83 -14.46
N LYS A 33 12.81 13.71 -13.12
CA LYS A 33 12.13 14.65 -12.23
C LYS A 33 13.09 15.26 -11.22
N LYS A 34 12.86 16.53 -10.86
CA LYS A 34 13.67 17.23 -9.86
C LYS A 34 13.30 16.78 -8.45
N ILE A 35 14.24 16.10 -7.81
CA ILE A 35 14.15 15.68 -6.40
C ILE A 35 14.87 16.72 -5.56
N THR A 36 14.24 17.16 -4.47
CA THR A 36 14.83 18.17 -3.59
C THR A 36 15.66 17.51 -2.49
N GLN A 37 15.07 16.53 -1.79
CA GLN A 37 15.69 15.86 -0.66
C GLN A 37 15.22 14.41 -0.58
N ALA A 38 16.06 13.54 -0.01
CA ALA A 38 15.70 12.18 0.31
C ALA A 38 16.41 11.74 1.60
N GLN A 39 15.65 11.15 2.53
CA GLN A 39 16.19 10.73 3.83
C GLN A 39 15.58 9.42 4.30
N ARG A 40 16.34 8.67 5.13
CA ARG A 40 15.86 7.44 5.76
C ARG A 40 15.28 7.70 7.13
N VAL A 41 14.02 7.33 7.34
CA VAL A 41 13.31 7.58 8.59
C VAL A 41 13.03 6.27 9.34
N PRO A 42 13.34 6.19 10.65
CA PRO A 42 14.08 7.18 11.48
C PRO A 42 15.56 7.27 11.11
N ASN A 43 16.21 8.42 11.32
CA ASN A 43 17.63 8.62 10.98
C ASN A 43 18.59 7.64 11.69
N LYS A 44 18.23 7.20 12.91
CA LYS A 44 19.02 6.24 13.68
C LYS A 44 18.60 4.80 13.37
N VAL A 45 19.58 3.93 13.15
CA VAL A 45 19.35 2.50 12.96
C VAL A 45 19.08 1.85 14.33
N ASN A 46 17.99 1.08 14.44
CA ASN A 46 17.70 0.30 15.63
C ASN A 46 18.25 -1.12 15.44
N PRO A 47 19.27 -1.56 16.22
CA PRO A 47 19.87 -2.88 16.05
C PRO A 47 18.90 -4.03 16.33
N LYS A 48 17.82 -3.80 17.10
CA LYS A 48 16.78 -4.81 17.38
C LYS A 48 15.82 -5.03 16.20
N LYS A 49 15.83 -4.15 15.20
CA LYS A 49 14.93 -4.19 14.03
C LYS A 49 15.77 -4.12 12.75
N PRO A 50 16.31 -5.25 12.24
CA PRO A 50 17.16 -5.27 11.05
C PRO A 50 16.39 -5.09 9.74
N THR A 51 15.09 -4.77 9.79
CA THR A 51 14.28 -4.48 8.61
C THR A 51 14.74 -3.20 7.91
N PRO A 52 14.69 -3.13 6.57
CA PRO A 52 14.97 -1.89 5.85
C PRO A 52 14.12 -0.72 6.36
N ARG A 53 14.75 0.44 6.55
CA ARG A 53 14.06 1.68 6.97
C ARG A 53 13.31 2.29 5.79
N HIS A 54 12.24 3.01 6.09
CA HIS A 54 11.50 3.75 5.07
C HIS A 54 12.34 4.93 4.56
N ILE A 55 12.19 5.26 3.28
CA ILE A 55 12.82 6.42 2.66
C ILE A 55 11.70 7.44 2.39
N ILE A 56 11.85 8.64 2.93
CA ILE A 56 10.98 9.78 2.63
C ILE A 56 11.69 10.64 1.59
N ILE A 57 10.98 10.93 0.50
CA ILE A 57 11.47 11.74 -0.60
C ILE A 57 10.62 13.00 -0.68
N THR A 58 11.30 14.13 -0.73
CA THR A 58 10.71 15.44 -0.97
C THR A 58 10.96 15.83 -2.43
N MET A 59 9.87 15.93 -3.20
CA MET A 59 9.88 16.38 -4.59
C MET A 59 9.72 17.90 -4.65
N ALA A 60 10.31 18.55 -5.65
CA ALA A 60 10.12 19.99 -5.87
C ALA A 60 8.68 20.31 -6.31
N ASN A 61 8.11 19.48 -7.18
CA ASN A 61 6.78 19.67 -7.75
C ASN A 61 5.80 18.62 -7.23
N VAL A 62 4.64 19.07 -6.75
CA VAL A 62 3.56 18.17 -6.29
C VAL A 62 2.97 17.37 -7.46
N GLN A 63 2.83 17.99 -8.63
CA GLN A 63 2.29 17.31 -9.82
C GLN A 63 3.15 16.11 -10.25
N ASP A 64 4.47 16.23 -10.16
CA ASP A 64 5.40 15.15 -10.53
C ASP A 64 5.28 13.99 -9.54
N LYS A 65 5.18 14.29 -8.23
CA LYS A 65 4.90 13.30 -7.18
C LYS A 65 3.61 12.54 -7.46
N GLU A 66 2.53 13.24 -7.82
CA GLU A 66 1.24 12.62 -8.12
C GLU A 66 1.27 11.75 -9.37
N ARG A 67 1.97 12.19 -10.42
CA ARG A 67 2.16 11.40 -11.65
C ARG A 67 2.90 10.09 -11.38
N ILE A 68 4.00 10.13 -10.61
CA ILE A 68 4.75 8.92 -10.21
C ILE A 68 3.85 7.97 -9.40
N LEU A 69 3.12 8.49 -8.42
CA LEU A 69 2.22 7.67 -7.59
C LEU A 69 1.05 7.09 -8.40
N LYS A 70 0.57 7.80 -9.42
CA LYS A 70 -0.46 7.30 -10.34
C LYS A 70 0.09 6.16 -11.18
N ALA A 71 1.24 6.36 -11.83
CA ALA A 71 1.90 5.34 -12.64
C ALA A 71 2.23 4.08 -11.82
N ALA A 72 2.69 4.24 -10.57
CA ALA A 72 2.94 3.13 -9.66
C ALA A 72 1.68 2.30 -9.34
N ARG A 73 0.52 2.95 -9.21
CA ARG A 73 -0.76 2.26 -8.96
C ARG A 73 -1.26 1.51 -10.19
N GLU A 74 -1.11 2.10 -11.37
CA GLU A 74 -1.53 1.50 -12.64
C GLU A 74 -0.72 0.26 -12.98
N ARG A 75 0.60 0.28 -12.73
CA ARG A 75 1.48 -0.89 -12.94
C ARG A 75 1.28 -2.01 -11.91
N TRP A 76 0.66 -1.71 -10.76
CA TRP A 76 0.42 -2.61 -9.61
C TRP A 76 1.68 -3.20 -8.93
N LYS A 77 2.72 -3.53 -9.69
CA LYS A 77 4.00 -4.05 -9.23
C LYS A 77 5.12 -3.13 -9.68
N VAL A 78 5.83 -2.54 -8.72
CA VAL A 78 7.04 -1.76 -8.94
C VAL A 78 8.21 -2.59 -8.43
N THR A 79 9.28 -2.70 -9.20
CA THR A 79 10.48 -3.45 -8.82
C THR A 79 11.70 -2.55 -8.79
N PHE A 80 12.70 -2.94 -8.00
CA PHE A 80 14.02 -2.33 -8.03
C PHE A 80 15.04 -3.44 -7.94
N LYS A 81 15.89 -3.59 -8.96
CA LYS A 81 16.88 -4.69 -9.02
C LYS A 81 16.24 -6.07 -8.78
N GLY A 82 15.08 -6.29 -9.39
CA GLY A 82 14.28 -7.51 -9.23
C GLY A 82 13.51 -7.65 -7.91
N SER A 83 13.74 -6.78 -6.92
CA SER A 83 13.01 -6.79 -5.65
C SER A 83 11.73 -5.95 -5.73
N PRO A 84 10.56 -6.47 -5.32
CA PRO A 84 9.33 -5.69 -5.32
C PRO A 84 9.40 -4.57 -4.27
N ILE A 85 9.04 -3.36 -4.68
CA ILE A 85 8.98 -2.18 -3.81
C ILE A 85 7.59 -1.57 -3.83
N ARG A 86 7.27 -0.82 -2.77
CA ARG A 86 5.98 -0.13 -2.64
C ARG A 86 6.21 1.38 -2.53
N LEU A 87 5.64 2.11 -3.49
CA LEU A 87 5.55 3.56 -3.45
C LEU A 87 4.20 3.96 -2.86
N SER A 88 4.19 4.88 -1.90
CA SER A 88 2.98 5.36 -1.24
C SER A 88 3.16 6.82 -0.83
N ASN A 89 2.04 7.53 -0.68
CA ASN A 89 2.10 8.90 -0.21
C ASN A 89 2.38 8.91 1.29
N ASP A 90 3.13 9.93 1.75
CA ASP A 90 3.28 10.22 3.16
C ASP A 90 2.05 11.01 3.64
N PHE A 91 1.45 10.56 4.75
CA PHE A 91 0.26 11.16 5.34
C PHE A 91 0.57 11.54 6.78
N SER A 92 -0.04 12.63 7.27
CA SER A 92 -0.02 12.93 8.70
C SER A 92 -0.65 11.77 9.49
N THR A 93 -0.25 11.64 10.75
CA THR A 93 -0.77 10.60 11.66
C THR A 93 -2.30 10.64 11.74
N GLU A 94 -2.87 11.84 11.85
CA GLU A 94 -4.31 12.08 11.87
C GLU A 94 -4.98 11.60 10.56
N THR A 95 -4.45 12.00 9.40
CA THR A 95 -4.99 11.60 8.10
C THR A 95 -4.89 10.09 7.90
N HIS A 96 -3.78 9.48 8.33
CA HIS A 96 -3.60 8.04 8.25
C HIS A 96 -4.62 7.30 9.13
N GLN A 97 -4.91 7.80 10.33
CA GLN A 97 -5.89 7.20 11.22
C GLN A 97 -7.32 7.33 10.65
N ALA A 98 -7.71 8.51 10.18
CA ALA A 98 -9.01 8.72 9.54
C ALA A 98 -9.21 7.80 8.31
N ARG A 99 -8.16 7.61 7.50
CA ARG A 99 -8.18 6.65 6.37
C ARG A 99 -8.31 5.20 6.82
N LYS A 100 -7.71 4.83 7.95
CA LYS A 100 -7.82 3.47 8.50
C LYS A 100 -9.27 3.14 8.83
N GLU A 101 -10.01 4.09 9.40
CA GLU A 101 -11.43 3.91 9.74
C GLU A 101 -12.33 3.67 8.52
N TRP A 102 -11.96 4.22 7.37
CA TRP A 102 -12.65 3.97 6.10
C TRP A 102 -12.39 2.56 5.54
N THR A 103 -11.33 1.87 5.96
CA THR A 103 -10.89 0.59 5.36
C THR A 103 -11.95 -0.51 5.47
N GLU A 104 -12.64 -0.61 6.61
CA GLU A 104 -13.73 -1.57 6.81
C GLU A 104 -14.91 -1.28 5.88
N ILE A 105 -15.35 -0.02 5.83
CA ILE A 105 -16.47 0.42 4.99
C ILE A 105 -16.12 0.23 3.51
N TYR A 106 -14.89 0.55 3.13
CA TYR A 106 -14.39 0.40 1.77
C TYR A 106 -14.54 -1.04 1.29
N LYS A 107 -14.15 -2.03 2.12
CA LYS A 107 -14.30 -3.46 1.79
C LYS A 107 -15.78 -3.85 1.58
N VAL A 108 -16.67 -3.41 2.46
CA VAL A 108 -18.12 -3.69 2.35
C VAL A 108 -18.72 -3.05 1.10
N MET A 109 -18.34 -1.82 0.78
CA MET A 109 -18.80 -1.13 -0.43
C MET A 109 -18.24 -1.78 -1.70
N GLN A 110 -16.99 -2.24 -1.68
CA GLN A 110 -16.38 -2.95 -2.79
C GLN A 110 -17.09 -4.29 -3.06
N SER A 111 -17.46 -5.03 -2.01
CA SER A 111 -18.26 -6.26 -2.18
C SER A 111 -19.66 -6.01 -2.73
N LYS A 112 -20.19 -4.79 -2.58
CA LYS A 112 -21.49 -4.36 -3.14
C LYS A 112 -21.37 -3.77 -4.55
N GLY A 113 -20.16 -3.67 -5.12
CA GLY A 113 -19.95 -3.14 -6.48
C GLY A 113 -20.02 -1.61 -6.62
N LEU A 114 -19.96 -0.85 -5.52
CA LEU A 114 -20.09 0.62 -5.53
C LEU A 114 -18.83 1.38 -5.98
N ASN A 115 -17.76 0.67 -6.33
CA ASN A 115 -16.46 1.23 -6.77
C ASN A 115 -16.00 2.45 -5.95
N PRO A 116 -15.87 2.32 -4.62
CA PRO A 116 -15.51 3.44 -3.75
C PRO A 116 -14.09 3.96 -4.05
N ARG A 117 -13.90 5.26 -3.82
CA ARG A 117 -12.61 5.97 -3.91
C ARG A 117 -12.36 6.76 -2.64
N ILE A 118 -11.15 6.69 -2.10
CA ILE A 118 -10.73 7.48 -0.93
C ILE A 118 -9.93 8.69 -1.43
N LEU A 119 -10.52 9.86 -1.29
CA LEU A 119 -9.96 11.15 -1.68
C LEU A 119 -9.14 11.76 -0.53
N TYR A 120 -8.21 12.66 -0.89
CA TYR A 120 -7.47 13.45 0.07
C TYR A 120 -8.38 14.49 0.75
N PRO A 121 -8.19 14.79 2.06
CA PRO A 121 -7.32 14.09 3.01
C PRO A 121 -7.88 12.72 3.43
N ALA A 122 -9.15 12.64 3.83
CA ALA A 122 -9.82 11.40 4.25
C ALA A 122 -11.32 11.40 3.93
N ARG A 123 -11.68 11.61 2.66
CA ARG A 123 -13.09 11.61 2.20
C ARG A 123 -13.39 10.35 1.40
N LEU A 124 -14.55 9.73 1.60
CA LEU A 124 -14.99 8.57 0.83
C LEU A 124 -15.98 9.01 -0.25
N SER A 125 -15.68 8.72 -1.51
CA SER A 125 -16.59 8.96 -2.63
C SER A 125 -17.00 7.68 -3.32
N PHE A 126 -18.25 7.59 -3.76
CA PHE A 126 -18.76 6.48 -4.56
C PHE A 126 -19.93 6.95 -5.43
N LYS A 127 -20.22 6.18 -6.47
CA LYS A 127 -21.36 6.45 -7.36
C LYS A 127 -22.63 5.90 -6.71
N LEU A 128 -23.62 6.75 -6.49
CA LEU A 128 -24.94 6.40 -6.01
C LEU A 128 -25.98 6.98 -6.98
N GLU A 129 -26.83 6.13 -7.55
CA GLU A 129 -27.93 6.55 -8.44
C GLU A 129 -27.48 7.42 -9.62
N GLY A 130 -26.24 7.22 -10.11
CA GLY A 130 -25.65 8.00 -11.22
C GLY A 130 -24.83 9.21 -10.77
N GLU A 131 -24.99 9.67 -9.52
CA GLU A 131 -24.26 10.81 -8.96
C GLU A 131 -23.03 10.37 -8.15
N ILE A 132 -21.96 11.16 -8.19
CA ILE A 132 -20.79 10.95 -7.33
C ILE A 132 -21.03 11.69 -6.02
N ARG A 133 -21.29 10.96 -4.94
CA ARG A 133 -21.42 11.52 -3.60
C ARG A 133 -20.13 11.37 -2.82
N SER A 134 -19.78 12.37 -2.02
CA SER A 134 -18.57 12.37 -1.19
C SER A 134 -18.93 12.62 0.28
N PHE A 135 -18.32 11.85 1.18
CA PHE A 135 -18.61 11.87 2.61
C PHE A 135 -17.32 12.08 3.40
N THR A 136 -17.40 13.00 4.37
CA THR A 136 -16.38 13.16 5.41
C THR A 136 -16.76 12.35 6.66
N ASP A 137 -18.05 12.25 6.96
CA ASP A 137 -18.54 11.55 8.15
C ASP A 137 -18.80 10.06 7.90
N LYS A 138 -18.18 9.23 8.74
CA LYS A 138 -18.35 7.77 8.73
C LYS A 138 -19.81 7.34 8.90
N LYS A 139 -20.52 7.94 9.87
CA LYS A 139 -21.91 7.57 10.21
C LYS A 139 -22.87 7.85 9.06
N LYS A 140 -22.73 9.01 8.41
CA LYS A 140 -23.54 9.40 7.24
C LYS A 140 -23.31 8.45 6.08
N ALA A 141 -22.04 8.14 5.76
CA ALA A 141 -21.73 7.16 4.73
C ALA A 141 -22.35 5.79 5.03
N LYS A 142 -22.28 5.31 6.28
CA LYS A 142 -22.93 4.06 6.72
C LYS A 142 -24.43 4.06 6.45
N GLY A 143 -25.15 5.08 6.90
CA GLY A 143 -26.60 5.17 6.71
C GLY A 143 -27.00 5.04 5.24
N VAL A 144 -26.28 5.72 4.34
CA VAL A 144 -26.62 5.78 2.91
C VAL A 144 -26.52 4.42 2.21
N TYR A 145 -25.44 3.65 2.42
CA TYR A 145 -25.31 2.34 1.74
C TYR A 145 -26.08 1.21 2.43
N HIS A 146 -26.50 1.38 3.69
CA HIS A 146 -27.40 0.45 4.37
C HIS A 146 -28.85 0.66 3.88
N HIS A 147 -29.29 1.91 3.70
CA HIS A 147 -30.60 2.25 3.17
C HIS A 147 -30.81 1.76 1.72
N GLN A 148 -29.77 1.78 0.89
CA GLN A 148 -29.84 1.20 -0.46
C GLN A 148 -30.12 -0.32 -0.43
N ALA A 149 -29.65 -1.03 0.60
CA ALA A 149 -29.89 -2.48 0.76
C ALA A 149 -31.30 -2.81 1.29
N SER A 150 -31.99 -1.88 1.96
CA SER A 150 -33.42 -2.03 2.30
C SER A 150 -34.30 -1.70 1.09
N ASN A 151 -33.98 -0.66 0.31
CA ASN A 151 -34.75 -0.33 -0.89
C ASN A 151 -34.68 -1.45 -1.94
N ALA A 152 -33.52 -2.09 -2.13
CA ALA A 152 -33.37 -3.25 -3.00
C ALA A 152 -34.08 -4.53 -2.49
N ARG A 153 -34.37 -4.63 -1.19
CA ARG A 153 -35.16 -5.73 -0.61
C ARG A 153 -36.67 -5.47 -0.76
N ASN A 154 -37.10 -4.22 -0.59
CA ASN A 154 -38.51 -3.83 -0.72
C ASN A 154 -39.00 -3.85 -2.18
N ALA A 155 -38.12 -3.67 -3.16
CA ALA A 155 -38.44 -3.80 -4.59
C ALA A 155 -38.67 -5.27 -5.06
N LYS A 156 -38.43 -6.27 -4.20
CA LYS A 156 -38.67 -7.69 -4.51
C LYS A 156 -39.99 -8.24 -3.95
N GLY A 157 -40.85 -7.38 -3.40
CA GLY A 157 -42.14 -7.74 -2.82
C GLY A 157 -43.29 -7.92 -3.82
N THR A 158 -43.14 -7.50 -5.08
CA THR A 158 -44.19 -7.60 -6.11
C THR A 158 -43.56 -7.98 -7.46
N GLY A 159 -43.46 -9.26 -7.78
CA GLY A 159 -42.95 -9.67 -9.09
C GLY A 159 -42.71 -11.16 -9.25
N VAL A 160 -43.56 -11.79 -10.08
CA VAL A 160 -43.52 -13.18 -10.54
C VAL A 160 -42.09 -13.67 -10.82
N LYS A 161 -41.74 -14.85 -10.29
CA LYS A 161 -40.49 -15.57 -10.58
C LYS A 161 -40.37 -15.87 -12.08
N ARG A 162 -39.69 -15.03 -12.85
CA ARG A 162 -39.15 -15.41 -14.16
C ARG A 162 -37.74 -15.98 -13.97
N ARG A 163 -37.60 -17.28 -14.24
CA ARG A 163 -36.31 -17.99 -14.26
C ARG A 163 -35.52 -17.53 -15.48
N ILE A 164 -34.75 -16.46 -15.36
CA ILE A 164 -33.76 -16.07 -16.36
C ILE A 164 -32.49 -16.90 -16.10
N LYS A 165 -32.16 -17.83 -17.00
CA LYS A 165 -30.86 -18.51 -17.02
C LYS A 165 -29.77 -17.43 -17.14
N SER A 166 -28.91 -17.34 -16.13
CA SER A 166 -27.74 -16.46 -16.17
C SER A 166 -26.82 -16.88 -17.33
N PRO A 167 -26.31 -15.95 -18.15
CA PRO A 167 -25.25 -16.28 -19.09
C PRO A 167 -24.01 -16.66 -18.29
N GLU A 168 -23.48 -17.85 -18.57
CA GLU A 168 -22.26 -18.37 -17.97
C GLU A 168 -21.09 -17.48 -18.42
N ARG A 169 -20.71 -16.53 -17.57
CA ARG A 169 -19.52 -15.70 -17.79
C ARG A 169 -18.32 -16.59 -17.48
N LYS A 170 -17.66 -17.12 -18.53
CA LYS A 170 -16.36 -17.79 -18.39
C LYS A 170 -15.42 -16.83 -17.65
N GLN A 171 -15.14 -17.13 -16.39
CA GLN A 171 -14.10 -16.42 -15.65
C GLN A 171 -12.76 -16.76 -16.31
N PRO A 172 -11.94 -15.79 -16.71
CA PRO A 172 -10.55 -16.10 -17.01
C PRO A 172 -9.94 -16.71 -15.76
N HIS A 173 -9.40 -17.92 -15.92
CA HIS A 173 -8.80 -18.72 -14.87
C HIS A 173 -7.84 -17.85 -14.05
N LYS A 174 -8.19 -17.53 -12.81
CA LYS A 174 -7.26 -16.90 -11.86
C LYS A 174 -6.13 -17.90 -11.62
N LYS A 175 -4.98 -17.69 -12.26
CA LYS A 175 -3.73 -18.28 -11.74
C LYS A 175 -3.54 -17.70 -10.34
N ARG A 176 -3.69 -18.56 -9.32
CA ARG A 176 -3.29 -18.26 -7.95
C ARG A 176 -1.79 -18.00 -7.97
N ASN A 177 -1.37 -16.75 -8.12
CA ASN A 177 0.02 -16.39 -7.86
C ASN A 177 0.21 -16.40 -6.34
N GLY A 178 0.86 -17.47 -5.88
CA GLY A 178 1.06 -17.80 -4.48
C GLY A 178 1.96 -16.80 -3.76
N TYR A 179 1.36 -15.76 -3.19
CA TYR A 179 1.90 -15.21 -1.95
C TYR A 179 1.56 -16.19 -0.83
N LYS A 180 2.52 -17.06 -0.47
CA LYS A 180 2.44 -17.78 0.80
C LYS A 180 2.46 -16.73 1.90
N HIS A 181 1.34 -16.58 2.60
CA HIS A 181 1.34 -15.94 3.90
C HIS A 181 2.17 -16.84 4.82
N VAL A 182 3.39 -16.43 5.17
CA VAL A 182 4.21 -17.13 6.15
C VAL A 182 3.78 -16.62 7.52
N PRO A 183 3.05 -17.41 8.33
CA PRO A 183 2.78 -17.02 9.71
C PRO A 183 4.10 -17.00 10.49
N PHE A 184 4.36 -15.91 11.20
CA PHE A 184 5.50 -15.78 12.10
C PHE A 184 5.25 -16.68 13.32
N ASN A 185 5.83 -17.88 13.32
CA ASN A 185 5.69 -18.83 14.41
C ASN A 185 6.64 -18.46 15.57
N ASN A 186 6.11 -17.75 16.56
CA ASN A 186 6.80 -17.43 17.81
C ASN A 186 6.78 -18.61 18.78
N ASN A 187 7.37 -19.74 18.40
CA ASN A 187 7.64 -20.85 19.34
C ASN A 187 8.79 -21.72 18.85
N LEU A 188 10.02 -21.23 18.95
CA LEU A 188 11.17 -22.13 19.11
C LEU A 188 12.05 -21.60 20.25
N LYS A 189 12.01 -22.35 21.36
CA LYS A 189 12.79 -22.11 22.56
C LYS A 189 14.28 -22.01 22.21
N ARG A 190 14.94 -21.00 22.78
CA ARG A 190 16.40 -20.84 22.84
C ARG A 190 17.05 -22.19 23.18
N LYS A 191 17.84 -22.75 22.26
CA LYS A 191 18.85 -23.75 22.64
C LYS A 191 20.16 -23.01 22.92
N ARG A 192 20.56 -23.06 24.20
CA ARG A 192 21.87 -22.66 24.69
C ARG A 192 22.95 -23.40 23.89
N THR A 193 23.91 -22.67 23.35
CA THR A 193 25.19 -23.22 22.93
C THR A 193 25.92 -23.74 24.17
N LYS A 194 26.32 -25.02 24.17
CA LYS A 194 27.36 -25.52 25.06
C LYS A 194 28.66 -25.57 24.26
N CYS A 195 29.65 -24.83 24.73
CA CYS A 195 31.05 -25.09 24.42
C CYS A 195 31.51 -26.31 25.23
N SER A 196 32.25 -27.23 24.61
CA SER A 196 33.22 -28.11 25.28
C SER A 196 34.13 -28.81 24.26
N ASN A 197 35.35 -28.30 24.17
CA ASN A 197 36.67 -28.97 24.23
C ASN A 197 36.93 -30.39 23.70
N GLN A 198 38.06 -30.44 22.96
CA GLN A 198 39.15 -31.44 22.93
C GLN A 198 38.94 -32.77 22.17
N LYS A 199 39.84 -33.06 21.22
CA LYS A 199 41.00 -33.95 21.44
C LYS A 199 41.99 -33.92 20.25
N THR A 200 43.26 -34.08 20.61
CA THR A 200 44.46 -34.17 19.78
C THR A 200 44.81 -35.64 19.46
N LEU A 201 45.76 -35.78 18.52
CA LEU A 201 46.82 -36.81 18.35
C LEU A 201 46.63 -37.99 17.37
N SER A 202 47.62 -38.02 16.47
CA SER A 202 48.44 -39.13 15.95
C SER A 202 47.86 -40.19 15.02
N GLY A 203 48.56 -40.34 13.89
CA GLY A 203 48.49 -41.41 12.91
C GLY A 203 49.36 -41.00 11.73
#